data_AF-A0A8B2HRB1-F1
#
_entry.id   AF-A0A8B2HRB1-F1
#
_cell.length_a   1.000
_cell.length_b   1.000
_cell.length_c   1.000
_cell.angle_alpha   90.00
_cell.angle_beta   90.00
_cell.angle_gamma   90.00
#
_symmetry.space_group_name_H-M   'P 1'
#
loop_
_entity.id
_entity.type
_entity.pdbx_description
1 polymer ?
#
loop_
_entity_poly.entity_id
_entity_poly.type
_entity_poly.pdbx_seq_one_letter_code
_entity_poly.pdbx_strand_id
1 'polypeptide(L)'
;MKKFIVLVLSAISITGIIGIPMGDPKFFLQAISLESAFVALTILSLKKIRYALIPNIVIGIIVITGNTVSPQHIDIMTTLDPIGNAVVLIIGGYVLQTLLVSFSIVYLKNLKNKKISHI
;
A
#
# COMPACT_ATOMS: atom_id res chain seq x y z
N MET A 1 -2.14 15.22 -7.54
CA MET A 1 -2.41 13.77 -7.68
C MET A 1 -1.14 12.92 -7.59
N LYS A 2 -0.24 12.97 -8.57
CA LYS A 2 0.99 12.12 -8.56
C LYS A 2 1.86 12.27 -7.31
N LYS A 3 2.06 13.51 -6.82
CA LYS A 3 2.80 13.77 -5.57
C LYS A 3 2.19 13.05 -4.35
N PHE A 4 0.86 12.94 -4.29
CA PHE A 4 0.17 12.23 -3.22
C PHE A 4 0.39 10.72 -3.31
N ILE A 5 0.41 10.12 -4.50
CA ILE A 5 0.72 8.69 -4.67
C ILE A 5 2.13 8.39 -4.15
N VAL A 6 3.11 9.21 -4.51
CA VAL A 6 4.48 9.04 -4.02
C VAL A 6 4.56 9.22 -2.49
N LEU A 7 3.85 10.22 -1.95
CA LEU A 7 3.80 10.45 -0.51
C LEU A 7 3.19 9.26 0.25
N VAL A 8 2.08 8.71 -0.26
CA VAL A 8 1.43 7.51 0.31
C VAL A 8 2.37 6.31 0.21
N LEU A 9 3.01 6.09 -0.93
CA LEU A 9 4.00 5.00 -1.07
C LEU A 9 5.17 5.15 -0.10
N SER A 10 5.70 6.37 0.10
CA SER A 10 6.75 6.59 1.10
C SER A 10 6.27 6.35 2.52
N ALA A 11 5.02 6.73 2.83
CA ALA A 11 4.43 6.44 4.13
C ALA A 11 4.27 4.93 4.33
N ILE A 12 3.82 4.19 3.31
CA ILE A 12 3.73 2.73 3.35
C ILE A 12 5.09 2.12 3.67
N SER A 13 6.15 2.53 2.97
CA SER A 13 7.50 2.01 3.23
C SER A 13 8.01 2.30 4.65
N ILE A 14 7.72 3.48 5.20
CA ILE A 14 8.08 3.81 6.60
C ILE A 14 7.31 2.91 7.57
N THR A 15 6.00 2.76 7.35
CA THR A 15 5.13 1.93 8.20
C THR A 15 5.53 0.46 8.12
N GLY A 16 5.99 0.01 6.94
CA GLY A 16 6.51 -1.33 6.69
C GLY A 16 7.77 -1.66 7.47
N ILE A 17 8.74 -0.74 7.51
CA ILE A 17 9.98 -0.89 8.31
C ILE A 17 9.63 -1.09 9.80
N ILE A 18 8.61 -0.39 10.30
CA ILE A 18 8.15 -0.51 11.68
C ILE A 18 7.34 -1.80 11.88
N GLY A 19 6.55 -2.22 10.88
CA GLY A 19 5.68 -3.39 10.94
C GLY A 19 6.39 -4.74 10.77
N ILE A 20 7.46 -4.82 9.97
CA ILE A 20 8.25 -6.06 9.78
C ILE A 20 8.70 -6.69 11.11
N PRO A 21 9.35 -5.97 12.05
CA PRO A 21 9.81 -6.55 13.31
C PRO A 21 8.66 -6.92 14.26
N MET A 22 7.45 -6.38 14.04
CA MET A 22 6.27 -6.63 14.86
C MET A 22 5.47 -7.85 14.40
N GLY A 23 5.70 -8.34 13.18
CA GLY A 23 5.02 -9.50 12.61
C GLY A 23 5.63 -10.84 13.02
N ASP A 24 5.00 -11.94 12.60
CA ASP A 24 5.55 -13.28 12.82
C ASP A 24 6.82 -13.49 11.97
N PRO A 25 7.95 -13.88 12.58
CA PRO A 25 9.23 -14.07 11.88
C PRO A 25 9.16 -15.09 10.75
N LYS A 26 8.18 -16.01 10.75
CA LYS A 26 7.93 -16.93 9.63
C LYS A 26 7.58 -16.21 8.33
N PHE A 27 7.00 -15.01 8.40
CA PHE A 27 6.62 -14.22 7.24
C PHE A 27 7.65 -13.16 6.84
N PHE A 28 8.83 -13.17 7.45
CA PHE A 28 9.86 -12.14 7.25
C PHE A 28 10.28 -12.00 5.78
N LEU A 29 10.46 -13.12 5.07
CA LEU A 29 10.81 -13.11 3.64
C LEU A 29 9.68 -12.54 2.78
N GLN A 30 8.41 -12.89 3.05
CA GLN A 30 7.27 -12.31 2.34
C GLN A 30 7.17 -10.81 2.61
N ALA A 31 7.39 -10.38 3.85
CA ALA A 31 7.31 -8.97 4.23
C ALA A 31 8.40 -8.13 3.53
N ILE A 32 9.65 -8.63 3.47
CA ILE A 32 10.71 -7.98 2.69
C ILE A 32 10.38 -7.92 1.20
N SER A 33 9.85 -9.01 0.64
CA SER A 33 9.47 -9.05 -0.77
C SER A 33 8.40 -7.99 -1.07
N LEU A 34 7.39 -7.88 -0.22
CA LEU A 34 6.32 -6.90 -0.34
C LEU A 34 6.83 -5.46 -0.21
N GLU A 35 7.67 -5.17 0.78
CA GLU A 35 8.29 -3.86 0.95
C GLU A 35 9.18 -3.47 -0.24
N SER A 36 9.95 -4.42 -0.76
CA SER A 36 10.77 -4.19 -1.95
C SER A 36 9.90 -3.83 -3.17
N ALA A 37 8.70 -4.42 -3.29
CA ALA A 37 7.74 -4.08 -4.33
C ALA A 37 7.21 -2.65 -4.15
N PHE A 38 6.87 -2.23 -2.94
CA PHE A 38 6.46 -0.84 -2.66
C PHE A 38 7.57 0.17 -2.98
N VAL A 39 8.82 -0.13 -2.63
CA VAL A 39 9.98 0.72 -2.97
C VAL A 39 10.16 0.80 -4.49
N ALA A 40 10.10 -0.33 -5.20
CA ALA A 40 10.19 -0.36 -6.66
C ALA A 40 9.07 0.48 -7.31
N LEU A 41 7.83 0.35 -6.82
CA LEU A 41 6.68 1.13 -7.28
C LEU A 41 6.81 2.62 -6.96
N THR A 42 7.47 2.98 -5.86
CA THR A 42 7.80 4.36 -5.53
C THR A 42 8.74 4.95 -6.57
N ILE A 43 9.82 4.25 -6.90
CA ILE A 43 10.80 4.67 -7.91
C ILE A 43 10.13 4.77 -9.29
N LEU A 44 9.33 3.78 -9.65
CA LEU A 44 8.62 3.74 -10.94
C LEU A 44 7.61 4.89 -11.04
N SER A 45 6.88 5.15 -9.95
CA SER A 45 6.00 6.30 -9.82
C SER A 45 6.79 7.59 -9.97
N LEU A 46 7.95 7.76 -9.33
CA LEU A 46 8.81 8.95 -9.48
C LEU A 46 9.21 9.18 -10.94
N LYS A 47 9.62 8.14 -11.68
CA LYS A 47 10.01 8.18 -13.10
C LYS A 47 8.88 8.53 -14.09
N LYS A 48 7.67 8.88 -13.63
CA LYS A 48 6.50 9.29 -14.46
C LYS A 48 5.99 8.18 -15.38
N ILE A 49 6.26 6.93 -15.05
CA ILE A 49 5.79 5.80 -15.86
C ILE A 49 4.31 5.56 -15.54
N ARG A 50 3.43 5.76 -16.53
CA ARG A 50 1.97 5.62 -16.38
C ARG A 50 1.57 4.20 -15.99
N TYR A 51 2.37 3.22 -16.40
CA TYR A 51 2.17 1.80 -16.11
C TYR A 51 2.39 1.44 -14.63
N ALA A 52 2.91 2.35 -13.80
CA ALA A 52 3.05 2.11 -12.35
C ALA A 52 1.69 2.15 -11.61
N LEU A 53 0.65 2.74 -12.20
CA LEU A 53 -0.64 2.93 -11.52
C LEU A 53 -1.44 1.64 -11.37
N ILE A 54 -1.39 0.76 -12.36
CA ILE A 54 -2.13 -0.51 -12.33
C ILE A 54 -1.54 -1.43 -11.24
N PRO A 55 -0.20 -1.65 -11.18
CA PRO A 55 0.43 -2.37 -10.08
C PRO A 55 0.11 -1.79 -8.69
N ASN A 56 0.07 -0.46 -8.53
CA ASN A 56 -0.30 0.16 -7.24
C ASN A 56 -1.72 -0.23 -6.78
N ILE A 57 -2.66 -0.34 -7.72
CA ILE A 57 -4.04 -0.76 -7.41
C ILE A 57 -4.04 -2.25 -7.05
N VAL A 58 -3.40 -3.08 -7.85
CA VAL A 58 -3.34 -4.54 -7.65
C VAL A 58 -2.70 -4.86 -6.30
N ILE A 59 -1.53 -4.30 -6.00
CA ILE A 59 -0.84 -4.57 -4.74
C ILE A 59 -1.63 -4.07 -3.54
N GLY A 60 -2.27 -2.91 -3.63
CA GLY A 60 -3.12 -2.38 -2.55
C GLY A 60 -4.30 -3.30 -2.23
N ILE A 61 -4.97 -3.85 -3.25
CA ILE A 61 -6.06 -4.81 -3.07
C ILE A 61 -5.55 -6.12 -2.45
N ILE A 62 -4.40 -6.61 -2.91
CA ILE A 62 -3.77 -7.83 -2.36
C ILE A 62 -3.46 -7.64 -0.87
N VAL A 63 -2.88 -6.50 -0.47
CA VAL A 63 -2.55 -6.24 0.93
C VAL A 63 -3.81 -6.13 1.80
N ILE A 64 -4.84 -5.41 1.34
CA ILE A 64 -6.12 -5.33 2.08
C ILE A 64 -6.71 -6.73 2.27
N THR A 65 -6.77 -7.51 1.19
CA THR A 65 -7.34 -8.88 1.23
C THR A 65 -6.52 -9.79 2.14
N GLY A 66 -5.18 -9.78 2.00
CA GLY A 66 -4.28 -10.57 2.83
C GLY A 66 -4.40 -10.24 4.32
N ASN A 67 -4.50 -8.96 4.66
CA ASN A 67 -4.69 -8.51 6.03
C ASN A 67 -6.07 -8.86 6.59
N THR A 68 -7.09 -8.98 5.74
CA THR A 68 -8.46 -9.34 6.15
C THR A 68 -8.60 -10.84 6.38
N VAL A 69 -7.88 -11.66 5.60
CA VAL A 69 -7.96 -13.13 5.68
C VAL A 69 -7.06 -13.71 6.77
N SER A 70 -6.03 -12.98 7.21
CA SER A 70 -5.08 -13.45 8.23
C SER A 70 -5.72 -13.50 9.63
N PRO A 71 -5.85 -14.69 10.26
CA PRO A 71 -6.44 -14.83 11.59
C PRO A 71 -5.71 -14.00 12.64
N GLN A 72 -4.38 -13.96 12.54
CA GLN A 72 -3.51 -13.20 13.45
C GLN A 72 -3.78 -11.69 13.37
N HIS A 73 -4.19 -11.20 12.21
CA HIS A 73 -4.54 -9.79 12.01
C HIS A 73 -5.94 -9.49 12.54
N ILE A 74 -6.89 -10.41 12.39
CA ILE A 74 -8.22 -10.32 12.99
C ILE A 74 -8.11 -10.29 14.52
N ASP A 75 -7.28 -11.16 15.11
CA ASP A 75 -7.05 -11.19 16.55
C ASP A 75 -6.47 -9.85 17.03
N ILE A 76 -5.40 -9.35 16.41
CA ILE A 76 -4.79 -8.05 16.77
C ILE A 76 -5.80 -6.89 16.62
N MET A 77 -6.66 -6.91 15.59
CA MET A 77 -7.66 -5.85 15.38
C MET A 77 -8.83 -5.94 16.38
N THR A 78 -9.17 -7.13 16.86
CA THR A 78 -10.28 -7.33 17.81
C THR A 78 -9.85 -7.18 19.26
N THR A 79 -8.64 -7.62 19.61
CA THR A 79 -8.08 -7.47 20.97
C THR A 79 -7.38 -6.13 21.17
N LEU A 80 -6.98 -5.46 20.09
CA LEU A 80 -6.15 -4.24 20.11
C LEU A 80 -4.85 -4.41 20.93
N ASP A 81 -4.41 -5.65 21.15
CA ASP A 81 -3.25 -5.97 21.98
C ASP A 81 -2.29 -6.86 21.16
N PRO A 82 -1.04 -6.42 20.90
CA PRO A 82 -0.44 -5.14 21.31
C PRO A 82 -0.95 -3.95 20.51
N ILE A 83 -1.26 -2.83 21.20
CA ILE A 83 -1.81 -1.59 20.58
C ILE A 83 -0.90 -1.08 19.45
N GLY A 84 0.42 -1.17 19.61
CA GLY A 84 1.37 -0.76 18.57
C GLY A 84 1.20 -1.51 17.26
N ASN A 85 1.00 -2.83 17.33
CA ASN A 85 0.79 -3.68 16.16
C ASN A 85 -0.56 -3.37 15.51
N ALA A 86 -1.61 -3.17 16.33
CA ALA A 86 -2.94 -2.82 15.84
C ALA A 86 -2.93 -1.48 15.09
N VAL A 87 -2.26 -0.45 15.63
CA VAL A 87 -2.14 0.86 14.98
C VAL A 87 -1.39 0.77 13.65
N VAL A 88 -0.24 0.08 13.63
CA VAL A 88 0.55 -0.14 12.42
C VAL A 88 -0.26 -0.89 11.37
N LEU A 89 -1.04 -1.89 11.79
CA LEU A 89 -1.86 -2.69 10.90
C LEU A 89 -3.05 -1.90 10.33
N ILE A 90 -3.77 -1.13 11.15
CA ILE A 90 -4.91 -0.31 10.70
C ILE A 90 -4.40 0.78 9.75
N ILE A 91 -3.36 1.51 10.14
CA ILE A 91 -2.83 2.62 9.34
C ILE A 91 -2.15 2.09 8.06
N GLY A 92 -1.15 1.22 8.21
CA GLY A 92 -0.35 0.71 7.10
C GLY A 92 -1.08 -0.29 6.21
N GLY A 93 -1.90 -1.14 6.81
CA GLY A 93 -2.59 -2.23 6.13
C GLY A 93 -3.92 -1.86 5.48
N TYR A 94 -4.61 -0.84 5.98
CA TYR A 94 -5.95 -0.47 5.47
C TYR A 94 -6.02 0.98 5.03
N VAL A 95 -5.68 1.95 5.90
CA VAL A 95 -5.84 3.38 5.59
C VAL A 95 -4.93 3.79 4.43
N LEU A 96 -3.63 3.49 4.52
CA LEU A 96 -2.67 3.82 3.48
C LEU A 96 -2.93 3.06 2.17
N GLN A 97 -3.37 1.80 2.24
CA GLN A 97 -3.69 1.02 1.04
C GLN A 97 -4.94 1.55 0.33
N THR A 98 -5.98 1.92 1.08
CA THR A 98 -7.21 2.54 0.54
C THR A 98 -6.89 3.86 -0.13
N LEU A 99 -6.01 4.68 0.46
CA LEU A 99 -5.51 5.92 -0.15
C LEU A 99 -4.71 5.65 -1.43
N LEU A 100 -3.83 4.65 -1.42
CA LEU A 100 -3.03 4.28 -2.60
C LEU A 100 -3.92 3.88 -3.78
N VAL A 101 -4.91 3.03 -3.53
CA VAL A 101 -5.88 2.57 -4.54
C VAL A 101 -6.71 3.75 -5.04
N SER A 102 -7.29 4.54 -4.14
CA SER A 102 -8.16 5.67 -4.49
C SER A 102 -7.43 6.71 -5.33
N PHE A 103 -6.24 7.15 -4.91
CA PHE A 103 -5.48 8.12 -5.68
C PHE A 103 -5.00 7.57 -7.02
N SER A 104 -4.64 6.29 -7.09
CA SER A 104 -4.25 5.64 -8.35
C SER A 104 -5.40 5.58 -9.34
N ILE A 105 -6.61 5.23 -8.90
CA ILE A 105 -7.84 5.21 -9.73
C ILE A 105 -8.17 6.63 -10.22
N VAL A 106 -8.22 7.61 -9.32
CA VAL A 106 -8.56 8.99 -9.67
C VAL A 106 -7.54 9.57 -10.66
N TYR A 107 -6.25 9.30 -10.45
CA TYR A 107 -5.22 9.75 -11.38
C TYR A 107 -5.33 9.07 -12.75
N LEU A 108 -5.62 7.77 -12.79
CA LEU A 108 -5.86 7.06 -14.05
C LEU A 108 -7.07 7.62 -14.81
N LYS A 109 -8.18 7.90 -14.12
CA LYS A 109 -9.38 8.53 -14.69
C LYS A 109 -9.07 9.92 -15.27
N ASN A 110 -8.30 10.73 -14.55
CA ASN A 110 -7.89 12.06 -15.02
C ASN A 110 -6.97 11.99 -16.26
N LEU A 111 -6.06 11.01 -16.32
CA LEU A 111 -5.23 10.79 -17.52
C LEU A 111 -6.08 10.38 -18.73
N LYS A 112 -7.07 9.51 -18.53
CA LYS A 112 -8.00 9.09 -19.60
C LYS A 112 -8.81 10.28 -20.13
N ASN A 113 -9.39 11.08 -19.23
CA ASN A 113 -10.17 12.27 -19.61
C ASN A 113 -9.34 13.32 -20.35
N LYS A 114 -8.10 13.56 -19.92
CA LYS A 114 -7.19 14.49 -20.61
C LYS A 114 -6.81 14.01 -22.02
N LYS A 115 -6.74 12.68 -22.23
CA LYS A 115 -6.46 12.11 -23.56
C LYS A 115 -7.67 12.24 -24.50
N ILE A 116 -8.90 12.15 -23.98
CA ILE A 116 -10.14 12.28 -24.76
C ILE A 116 -10.42 13.74 -25.13
N SER A 117 -10.09 14.70 -24.26
CA SER A 117 -10.28 16.14 -24.53
C SER A 117 -9.37 16.73 -25.62
N HIS A 118 -8.39 15.96 -26.12
CA HIS A 118 -7.44 16.38 -27.16
C HIS A 118 -7.62 15.60 -28.48
N ILE A 119 -8.75 14.91 -28.63
CA ILE A 119 -9.22 14.29 -29.87
C ILE A 119 -10.48 15.05 -30.28
#